data_AF-A0A1T0CSE2-F1
#
_entry.id   AF-A0A1T0CSE2-F1
#
_cell.length_a   1.000
_cell.length_b   1.000
_cell.length_c   1.000
_cell.angle_alpha   90.00
_cell.angle_beta   90.00
_cell.angle_gamma   90.00
#
_symmetry.space_group_name_H-M   'P 1'
#
loop_
_entity.id
_entity.type
_entity.pdbx_description
1 polymer ?
#
loop_
_entity_poly.entity_id
_entity_poly.type
_entity_poly.pdbx_seq_one_letter_code
_entity_poly.pdbx_strand_id
1 'polypeptide(L)'
;MVKSSLINDNTQKHCYGECFWADFNKVMVMKKLAMGLLFSTVSVSAFADTPTFKTLATEQDTFELCQDMATALNSNNMNPKHMTAIMEPYWSWSDLQPEKSLAVVENQVIELAHKGVPIWGSPIDVIPYNTTKFGKDNYVRHEFMLRRENLGLWYQCTFYKSKNDWKLLSFTFNDNVHNFLD
;
A
#
# COMPACT_ATOMS: atom_id res chain seq x y z
N MET A 1 -10.45 -61.30 -31.00
CA MET A 1 -9.93 -61.77 -29.70
C MET A 1 -10.50 -60.86 -28.63
N VAL A 2 -11.61 -61.24 -27.97
CA VAL A 2 -11.67 -61.97 -26.67
C VAL A 2 -11.20 -61.03 -25.54
N LYS A 3 -12.16 -60.34 -24.88
CA LYS A 3 -12.71 -60.61 -23.52
C LYS A 3 -11.71 -60.26 -22.40
N SER A 4 -12.06 -59.77 -21.21
CA SER A 4 -13.29 -59.38 -20.52
C SER A 4 -12.80 -58.90 -19.13
N SER A 5 -13.18 -57.74 -18.59
CA SER A 5 -14.39 -57.50 -17.78
C SER A 5 -14.23 -57.72 -16.26
N LEU A 6 -14.98 -56.88 -15.50
CA LEU A 6 -15.62 -57.11 -14.17
C LEU A 6 -14.78 -56.79 -12.92
N ILE A 7 -15.30 -56.26 -11.80
CA ILE A 7 -16.66 -55.98 -11.25
C ILE A 7 -16.42 -55.03 -10.04
N ASN A 8 -17.12 -53.91 -9.83
CA ASN A 8 -18.50 -53.66 -9.34
C ASN A 8 -18.72 -53.93 -7.83
N ASP A 9 -19.10 -52.90 -7.07
CA ASP A 9 -20.32 -52.82 -6.22
C ASP A 9 -20.31 -51.51 -5.38
N ASN A 10 -21.26 -50.59 -5.54
CA ASN A 10 -22.61 -50.53 -4.94
C ASN A 10 -22.57 -50.35 -3.40
N THR A 11 -23.33 -49.46 -2.73
CA THR A 11 -24.71 -49.06 -2.98
C THR A 11 -25.09 -47.82 -2.15
N GLN A 12 -26.02 -47.03 -2.68
CA GLN A 12 -26.80 -45.95 -2.05
C GLN A 12 -27.65 -46.42 -0.85
N LYS A 13 -28.17 -45.46 -0.06
CA LYS A 13 -29.63 -45.32 0.18
C LYS A 13 -30.04 -43.99 0.84
N HIS A 14 -31.03 -43.35 0.21
CA HIS A 14 -31.92 -42.32 0.74
C HIS A 14 -33.00 -42.91 1.67
N CYS A 15 -33.63 -42.07 2.50
CA CYS A 15 -35.08 -41.99 2.85
C CYS A 15 -35.25 -40.90 3.94
N TYR A 16 -35.99 -39.79 3.77
CA TYR A 16 -37.46 -39.57 3.77
C TYR A 16 -38.22 -40.08 5.00
N GLY A 17 -39.02 -39.20 5.62
CA GLY A 17 -40.28 -39.61 6.28
C GLY A 17 -40.59 -38.98 7.63
N GLU A 18 -41.67 -38.20 7.65
CA GLU A 18 -42.39 -37.59 8.78
C GLU A 18 -42.94 -38.61 9.80
N CYS A 19 -43.22 -38.19 11.04
CA CYS A 19 -44.52 -38.45 11.72
C CYS A 19 -44.57 -38.03 13.21
N PHE A 20 -45.70 -37.41 13.53
CA PHE A 20 -46.56 -37.64 14.71
C PHE A 20 -46.40 -36.87 16.03
N TRP A 21 -47.57 -36.36 16.42
CA TRP A 21 -48.02 -35.67 17.62
C TRP A 21 -48.09 -36.57 18.86
N ALA A 22 -47.91 -36.00 20.06
CA ALA A 22 -48.76 -36.20 21.25
C ALA A 22 -48.23 -35.44 22.48
N ASP A 23 -48.82 -34.27 22.70
CA ASP A 23 -49.52 -33.81 23.90
C ASP A 23 -49.33 -34.39 25.33
N PHE A 24 -49.27 -33.40 26.24
CA PHE A 24 -49.92 -33.24 27.56
C PHE A 24 -49.37 -33.84 28.89
N ASN A 25 -49.03 -32.87 29.76
CA ASN A 25 -49.39 -32.70 31.19
C ASN A 25 -48.63 -33.45 32.31
N LYS A 26 -47.83 -32.69 33.07
CA LYS A 26 -48.14 -32.23 34.47
C LYS A 26 -46.95 -31.47 35.05
N VAL A 27 -47.08 -30.16 35.31
CA VAL A 27 -47.44 -29.49 36.59
C VAL A 27 -46.29 -29.35 37.61
N MET A 28 -45.91 -28.08 37.79
CA MET A 28 -45.37 -27.35 38.96
C MET A 28 -44.15 -27.90 39.70
N VAL A 29 -43.10 -27.06 39.85
CA VAL A 29 -42.82 -26.27 41.07
C VAL A 29 -41.86 -25.11 40.72
N MET A 30 -42.25 -23.90 41.15
CA MET A 30 -41.51 -22.63 41.08
C MET A 30 -40.09 -22.73 41.66
N LYS A 31 -39.11 -22.10 41.01
CA LYS A 31 -38.07 -21.34 41.71
C LYS A 31 -37.43 -20.30 40.78
N LYS A 32 -37.54 -19.05 41.25
CA LYS A 32 -37.00 -17.79 40.77
C LYS A 32 -35.58 -17.94 40.20
N LEU A 33 -35.36 -17.35 39.02
CA LEU A 33 -34.10 -16.67 38.66
C LEU A 33 -34.38 -15.79 37.44
N ALA A 34 -34.64 -14.52 37.72
CA ALA A 34 -34.47 -13.47 36.73
C ALA A 34 -32.97 -13.37 36.42
N MET A 35 -32.58 -13.59 35.18
CA MET A 35 -31.25 -13.26 34.68
C MET A 35 -31.46 -12.44 33.41
N GLY A 36 -31.24 -11.14 33.54
CA GLY A 36 -31.59 -10.14 32.54
C GLY A 36 -30.87 -10.31 31.21
N LEU A 37 -31.55 -9.91 30.14
CA LEU A 37 -30.92 -9.60 28.86
C LEU A 37 -29.90 -8.47 29.09
N LEU A 38 -28.63 -8.81 29.19
CA LEU A 38 -27.54 -7.89 28.88
C LEU A 38 -27.44 -7.84 27.36
N PHE A 39 -28.17 -6.90 26.74
CA PHE A 39 -27.79 -6.39 25.44
C PHE A 39 -26.48 -5.65 25.61
N SER A 40 -25.38 -6.38 25.49
CA SER A 40 -24.05 -5.82 25.29
C SER A 40 -24.07 -5.11 23.94
N THR A 41 -24.50 -3.85 23.94
CA THR A 41 -24.18 -2.93 22.85
C THR A 41 -22.66 -2.85 22.84
N VAL A 42 -22.03 -3.64 21.98
CA VAL A 42 -20.64 -3.43 21.58
C VAL A 42 -20.65 -2.06 20.92
N SER A 43 -20.38 -1.03 21.71
CA SER A 43 -19.95 0.26 21.22
C SER A 43 -18.65 -0.02 20.48
N VAL A 44 -18.77 -0.31 19.18
CA VAL A 44 -17.65 -0.18 18.26
C VAL A 44 -17.37 1.30 18.26
N SER A 45 -16.53 1.73 19.20
CA SER A 45 -15.91 3.04 19.16
C SER A 45 -15.26 3.11 17.80
N ALA A 46 -15.89 3.81 16.86
CA ALA A 46 -15.23 4.26 15.66
C ALA A 46 -14.03 5.04 16.15
N PHE A 47 -12.87 4.39 16.15
CA PHE A 47 -11.61 5.10 16.20
C PHE A 47 -11.73 6.08 15.05
N ALA A 48 -11.83 7.37 15.39
CA ALA A 48 -11.79 8.42 14.40
C ALA A 48 -10.60 8.13 13.49
N ASP A 49 -10.85 8.06 12.18
CA ASP A 49 -9.83 7.92 11.14
C ASP A 49 -8.95 9.18 11.11
N THR A 50 -8.23 9.45 12.20
CA THR A 50 -7.03 10.26 12.15
C THR A 50 -6.07 9.53 11.22
N PRO A 51 -5.63 10.15 10.11
CA PRO A 51 -4.66 9.54 9.22
C PRO A 51 -3.46 9.10 10.06
N THR A 52 -3.33 7.79 10.27
CA THR A 52 -2.18 7.24 10.96
C THR A 52 -1.11 7.14 9.90
N PHE A 53 -0.35 8.23 9.75
CA PHE A 53 0.81 8.25 8.86
C PHE A 53 1.70 7.04 9.18
N LYS A 54 2.00 6.24 8.15
CA LYS A 54 2.88 5.10 8.28
C LYS A 54 4.29 5.61 8.52
N THR A 55 4.98 4.97 9.46
CA THR A 55 6.37 5.27 9.79
C THR A 55 7.28 4.20 9.21
N LEU A 56 8.56 4.55 9.02
CA LEU A 56 9.58 3.66 8.47
C LEU A 56 10.54 3.28 9.60
N ALA A 57 10.70 2.00 9.89
CA ALA A 57 11.45 1.55 11.07
C ALA A 57 12.96 1.56 10.83
N THR A 58 13.36 1.27 9.59
CA THR A 58 14.77 1.12 9.21
C THR A 58 15.15 2.04 8.06
N GLU A 59 16.46 2.26 7.88
CA GLU A 59 17.00 2.93 6.69
C GLU A 59 16.80 2.10 5.41
N GLN A 60 16.69 0.78 5.52
CA GLN A 60 16.35 -0.06 4.39
C GLN A 60 14.92 0.23 3.91
N ASP A 61 13.98 0.43 4.84
CA ASP A 61 12.60 0.79 4.50
C ASP A 61 12.54 2.15 3.78
N THR A 62 13.40 3.11 4.15
CA THR A 62 13.47 4.42 3.48
C THR A 62 14.04 4.30 2.06
N PHE A 63 15.01 3.41 1.87
CA PHE A 63 15.56 3.11 0.55
C PHE A 63 14.51 2.47 -0.35
N GLU A 64 13.82 1.42 0.13
CA GLU A 64 12.78 0.71 -0.61
C GLU A 64 11.63 1.63 -1.01
N LEU A 65 11.15 2.46 -0.07
CA LEU A 65 10.11 3.44 -0.38
C LEU A 65 10.53 4.41 -1.50
N CYS A 66 11.76 4.94 -1.43
CA CYS A 66 12.24 5.85 -2.46
C CYS A 66 12.42 5.16 -3.81
N GLN A 67 12.89 3.90 -3.82
CA GLN A 67 13.01 3.09 -5.02
C GLN A 67 11.65 2.81 -5.66
N ASP A 68 10.64 2.45 -4.86
CA ASP A 68 9.28 2.20 -5.32
C ASP A 68 8.67 3.45 -5.95
N MET A 69 8.84 4.60 -5.29
CA MET A 69 8.40 5.89 -5.82
C MET A 69 9.10 6.26 -7.13
N ALA A 70 10.42 6.08 -7.21
CA ALA A 70 11.21 6.33 -8.43
C ALA A 70 10.78 5.41 -9.58
N THR A 71 10.55 4.12 -9.28
CA THR A 71 10.11 3.11 -10.25
C THR A 71 8.72 3.41 -10.78
N ALA A 72 7.78 3.75 -9.90
CA ALA A 72 6.43 4.13 -10.29
C ALA A 72 6.41 5.40 -11.15
N LEU A 73 7.28 6.37 -10.85
CA LEU A 73 7.41 7.59 -11.63
C LEU A 73 8.05 7.33 -13.00
N ASN A 74 8.97 6.37 -13.14
CA ASN A 74 9.62 6.08 -14.43
C ASN A 74 8.75 5.24 -15.39
N SER A 75 7.53 5.71 -15.64
CA SER A 75 6.57 5.11 -16.58
C SER A 75 6.57 5.84 -17.93
N ASN A 76 5.98 5.24 -18.97
CA ASN A 76 5.94 5.83 -20.33
C ASN A 76 5.46 7.29 -20.35
N ASN A 77 4.45 7.62 -19.56
CA ASN A 77 3.88 8.97 -19.46
C ASN A 77 4.28 9.71 -18.17
N MET A 78 5.17 9.13 -17.36
CA MET A 78 5.58 9.67 -16.06
C MET A 78 4.37 10.07 -15.19
N ASN A 79 3.34 9.21 -15.16
CA ASN A 79 2.09 9.48 -14.44
C ASN A 79 2.34 9.52 -12.92
N PRO A 80 2.13 10.68 -12.25
CA PRO A 80 2.45 10.80 -10.83
C PRO A 80 1.50 10.02 -9.92
N LYS A 81 0.30 9.64 -10.38
CA LYS A 81 -0.71 9.00 -9.52
C LYS A 81 -0.21 7.73 -8.83
N HIS A 82 0.60 6.94 -9.52
CA HIS A 82 1.16 5.72 -8.92
C HIS A 82 2.20 6.05 -7.85
N MET A 83 3.06 7.04 -8.11
CA MET A 83 4.05 7.53 -7.16
C MET A 83 3.37 8.15 -5.93
N THR A 84 2.36 9.01 -6.13
CA THR A 84 1.66 9.68 -5.02
C THR A 84 0.83 8.72 -4.18
N ALA A 85 0.23 7.68 -4.77
CA ALA A 85 -0.43 6.61 -4.02
C ALA A 85 0.55 5.82 -3.11
N ILE A 86 1.79 5.60 -3.55
CA ILE A 86 2.84 4.98 -2.72
C ILE A 86 3.28 5.93 -1.61
N MET A 87 3.37 7.23 -1.93
CA MET A 87 3.85 8.27 -1.03
C MET A 87 2.83 8.67 0.04
N GLU A 88 1.53 8.62 -0.28
CA GLU A 88 0.42 9.13 0.53
C GLU A 88 0.47 8.68 2.01
N PRO A 89 0.68 7.39 2.33
CA PRO A 89 0.72 6.95 3.73
C PRO A 89 1.86 7.58 4.54
N TYR A 90 2.92 8.06 3.88
CA TYR A 90 4.12 8.60 4.53
C TYR A 90 4.21 10.13 4.43
N TRP A 91 3.26 10.78 3.74
CA TRP A 91 3.33 12.20 3.42
C TRP A 91 2.57 13.07 4.43
N SER A 92 3.26 13.51 5.48
CA SER A 92 2.65 14.29 6.57
C SER A 92 2.46 15.79 6.29
N TRP A 93 2.65 16.26 5.06
CA TRP A 93 2.67 17.70 4.75
C TRP A 93 1.33 18.27 4.29
N SER A 94 0.43 17.45 3.75
CA SER A 94 -0.80 17.92 3.09
C SER A 94 -1.66 18.81 4.00
N ASP A 95 -1.75 18.49 5.29
CA ASP A 95 -2.55 19.26 6.25
C ASP A 95 -1.81 20.48 6.81
N LEU A 96 -0.48 20.49 6.73
CA LEU A 96 0.38 21.53 7.32
C LEU A 96 0.77 22.62 6.32
N GLN A 97 0.92 22.25 5.05
CA GLN A 97 1.41 23.09 3.94
C GLN A 97 0.62 22.72 2.67
N PRO A 98 -0.52 23.38 2.39
CA PRO A 98 -1.37 23.07 1.24
C PRO A 98 -0.65 23.12 -0.11
N GLU A 99 0.38 23.97 -0.24
CA GLU A 99 1.26 24.06 -1.40
C GLU A 99 2.14 22.82 -1.61
N LYS A 100 2.21 21.93 -0.61
CA LYS A 100 2.85 20.62 -0.66
C LYS A 100 1.84 19.47 -0.65
N SER A 101 0.56 19.75 -0.89
CA SER A 101 -0.43 18.69 -1.03
C SER A 101 -0.08 17.76 -2.20
N LEU A 102 -0.49 16.49 -2.10
CA LEU A 102 -0.29 15.50 -3.16
C LEU A 102 -0.86 15.96 -4.50
N ALA A 103 -1.99 16.68 -4.50
CA ALA A 103 -2.59 17.24 -5.70
C ALA A 103 -1.68 18.28 -6.39
N VAL A 104 -1.01 19.13 -5.61
CA VAL A 104 -0.05 20.10 -6.16
C VAL A 104 1.18 19.37 -6.72
N VAL A 105 1.69 18.38 -6.01
CA VAL A 105 2.77 17.50 -6.48
C VAL A 105 2.40 16.85 -7.82
N GLU A 106 1.22 16.25 -7.92
CA GLU A 106 0.74 15.61 -9.15
C GLU A 106 0.71 16.60 -10.31
N ASN A 107 0.15 17.79 -10.11
CA ASN A 107 0.08 18.80 -11.16
C ASN A 107 1.46 19.25 -11.65
N GLN A 108 2.42 19.46 -10.73
CA GLN A 108 3.79 19.82 -11.09
C GLN A 108 4.47 18.73 -11.92
N VAL A 109 4.30 17.46 -11.54
CA VAL A 109 4.85 16.33 -12.29
C VAL A 109 4.19 16.22 -13.66
N ILE A 110 2.87 16.40 -13.77
CA ILE A 110 2.14 16.37 -15.06
C ILE A 110 2.68 17.44 -16.00
N GLU A 111 2.86 18.68 -15.53
CA GLU A 111 3.40 19.76 -16.36
C GLU A 111 4.82 19.47 -16.84
N LEU A 112 5.65 18.93 -15.95
CA LEU A 112 7.03 18.57 -16.26
C LEU A 112 7.08 17.37 -17.22
N ALA A 113 6.27 16.34 -17.00
CA ALA A 113 6.17 15.17 -17.88
C ALA A 113 5.69 15.55 -19.29
N HIS A 114 4.71 16.45 -19.42
CA HIS A 114 4.21 16.90 -20.73
C HIS A 114 5.33 17.54 -21.57
N LYS A 115 6.21 18.33 -20.94
CA LYS A 115 7.34 18.97 -21.63
C LYS A 115 8.52 18.01 -21.82
N GLY A 116 8.77 17.17 -20.83
CA GLY A 116 9.98 16.38 -20.71
C GLY A 116 9.94 15.02 -21.40
N VAL A 117 8.83 14.27 -21.31
CA VAL A 117 8.75 12.92 -21.89
C VAL A 117 9.10 12.87 -23.38
N PRO A 118 8.65 13.81 -24.24
CA PRO A 118 9.07 13.85 -25.65
C PRO A 118 10.57 14.03 -25.85
N ILE A 119 11.28 14.60 -24.88
CA ILE A 119 12.72 14.86 -24.91
C ILE A 119 13.47 13.67 -24.31
N TRP A 120 13.06 13.18 -23.14
CA TRP A 120 13.76 12.12 -22.42
C TRP A 120 13.59 10.73 -23.05
N GLY A 121 12.46 10.50 -23.74
CA GLY A 121 12.14 9.22 -24.37
C GLY A 121 11.50 8.20 -23.42
N SER A 122 11.41 6.96 -23.89
CA SER A 122 10.79 5.84 -23.16
C SER A 122 11.63 5.44 -21.95
N PRO A 123 11.01 4.93 -20.86
CA PRO A 123 11.74 4.44 -19.69
C PRO A 123 12.56 3.19 -20.02
N ILE A 124 13.78 3.12 -19.49
CA ILE A 124 14.64 1.93 -19.55
C ILE A 124 14.54 1.18 -18.21
N ASP A 125 15.00 1.80 -17.12
CA ASP A 125 14.94 1.27 -15.76
C ASP A 125 15.27 2.36 -14.72
N VAL A 126 15.34 1.98 -13.44
CA VAL A 126 15.74 2.84 -12.32
C VAL A 126 16.92 2.20 -11.63
N ILE A 127 18.02 2.94 -11.49
CA ILE A 127 19.23 2.46 -10.81
C ILE A 127 19.53 3.28 -9.56
N PRO A 128 19.95 2.66 -8.45
CA PRO A 128 20.46 3.41 -7.31
C PRO A 128 21.75 4.13 -7.70
N TYR A 129 21.86 5.40 -7.33
CA TYR A 129 23.03 6.23 -7.60
C TYR A 129 23.87 6.41 -6.33
N ASN A 130 23.25 6.84 -5.23
CA ASN A 130 23.96 7.15 -4.00
C ASN A 130 23.03 7.12 -2.77
N THR A 131 23.61 6.97 -1.58
CA THR A 131 22.92 7.17 -0.31
C THR A 131 23.83 7.98 0.61
N THR A 132 23.35 9.14 1.06
CA THR A 132 24.12 10.05 1.92
C THR A 132 23.44 10.28 3.25
N LYS A 133 24.26 10.29 4.31
CA LYS A 133 23.82 10.66 5.66
C LYS A 133 24.39 12.01 6.03
N PHE A 134 23.59 12.84 6.69
CA PHE A 134 24.01 14.17 7.12
C PHE A 134 23.27 14.62 8.38
N GLY A 135 23.72 15.72 8.97
CA GLY A 135 23.12 16.26 10.20
C GLY A 135 23.26 15.32 11.40
N LYS A 136 24.44 14.71 11.59
CA LYS A 136 24.72 13.68 12.61
C LYS A 136 23.84 12.44 12.46
N ASP A 137 23.71 11.94 11.23
CA ASP A 137 22.92 10.76 10.87
C ASP A 137 21.42 10.85 11.19
N ASN A 138 20.91 12.06 11.42
CA ASN A 138 19.47 12.30 11.57
C ASN A 138 18.75 12.43 10.24
N TYR A 139 19.49 12.54 9.14
CA TYR A 139 18.93 12.60 7.79
C TYR A 139 19.61 11.57 6.92
N VAL A 140 18.81 10.96 6.05
CA VAL A 140 19.29 10.12 4.95
C VAL A 140 18.69 10.62 3.65
N ARG A 141 19.51 10.69 2.60
CA ARG A 141 19.06 10.97 1.24
C ARG A 141 19.42 9.78 0.36
N HIS A 142 18.41 9.24 -0.31
CA HIS A 142 18.59 8.22 -1.34
C HIS A 142 18.43 8.87 -2.70
N GLU A 143 19.38 8.59 -3.60
CA GLU A 143 19.47 9.16 -4.92
C GLU A 143 19.41 8.02 -5.94
N PHE A 144 18.53 8.16 -6.92
CA PHE A 144 18.28 7.21 -7.99
C PHE A 144 18.39 7.93 -9.33
N MET A 145 18.72 7.15 -10.36
CA MET A 145 18.72 7.63 -11.73
C MET A 145 17.61 6.92 -12.50
N LEU A 146 16.66 7.69 -13.02
CA LEU A 146 15.57 7.22 -13.86
C LEU A 146 16.08 7.22 -15.30
N ARG A 147 16.58 6.08 -15.77
CA ARG A 147 17.14 5.97 -17.12
C ARG A 147 16.01 5.95 -18.14
N ARG A 148 16.16 6.75 -19.19
CA ARG A 148 15.30 6.80 -20.36
C ARG A 148 16.16 6.75 -21.62
N GLU A 149 15.52 6.58 -22.78
CA GLU A 149 16.21 6.38 -24.06
C GLU A 149 17.22 7.48 -24.40
N ASN A 150 16.86 8.75 -24.18
CA ASN A 150 17.69 9.88 -24.62
C ASN A 150 18.47 10.51 -23.48
N LEU A 151 17.87 10.50 -22.28
CA LEU A 151 18.35 11.18 -21.09
C LEU A 151 17.92 10.37 -19.88
N GLY A 152 18.13 10.93 -18.71
CA GLY A 152 17.64 10.35 -17.48
C GLY A 152 17.84 11.32 -16.35
N LEU A 153 17.04 11.04 -15.34
CA LEU A 153 16.60 12.06 -14.43
C LEU A 153 17.09 11.68 -13.05
N TRP A 154 17.71 12.64 -12.39
CA TRP A 154 18.10 12.47 -11.02
C TRP A 154 16.84 12.52 -10.17
N TYR A 155 16.61 11.50 -9.36
CA TYR A 155 15.51 11.44 -8.41
C TYR A 155 16.08 11.27 -7.02
N GLN A 156 15.63 12.07 -6.07
CA GLN A 156 16.10 12.01 -4.70
C GLN A 156 14.94 12.07 -3.71
N CYS A 157 15.01 11.26 -2.67
CA CYS A 157 14.17 11.39 -1.49
C CYS A 157 15.03 11.70 -0.29
N THR A 158 14.59 12.63 0.55
CA THR A 158 15.22 12.93 1.84
C THR A 158 14.29 12.49 2.96
N PHE A 159 14.84 11.80 3.94
CA PHE A 159 14.15 11.34 5.13
C PHE A 159 14.82 11.93 6.37
N TYR A 160 14.03 12.14 7.42
CA TYR A 160 14.52 12.54 8.72
C TYR A 160 14.15 11.49 9.78
N LYS A 161 15.04 11.30 10.74
CA LYS A 161 14.86 10.36 11.86
C LYS A 161 14.12 11.05 13.01
N SER A 162 12.98 10.52 13.42
CA SER A 162 12.19 10.98 14.56
C SER A 162 12.16 9.93 15.67
N LYS A 163 13.00 10.10 16.71
CA LYS A 163 13.17 9.19 17.85
C LYS A 163 13.45 7.73 17.46
N ASN A 164 12.42 6.99 17.03
CA ASN A 164 12.46 5.57 16.70
C ASN A 164 12.10 5.26 15.23
N ASP A 165 11.69 6.24 14.45
CA ASP A 165 11.26 6.05 13.06
C ASP A 165 11.91 7.04 12.09
N TRP A 166 11.71 6.79 10.80
CA TRP A 166 12.03 7.68 9.70
C TRP A 166 10.76 8.21 9.05
N LYS A 167 10.83 9.45 8.59
CA LYS A 167 9.73 10.16 7.95
C LYS A 167 10.21 10.82 6.68
N LEU A 168 9.39 10.74 5.63
CA LEU A 168 9.67 11.37 4.34
C LEU A 168 9.59 12.89 4.50
N LEU A 169 10.73 13.55 4.29
CA LEU A 169 10.84 15.01 4.40
C LEU A 169 10.52 15.68 3.08
N SER A 170 11.13 15.20 2.00
CA SER A 170 10.98 15.76 0.67
C SER A 170 11.38 14.72 -0.37
N PHE A 171 10.92 14.94 -1.59
CA PHE A 171 11.51 14.34 -2.78
C PHE A 171 11.69 15.44 -3.81
N THR A 172 12.67 15.28 -4.69
CA THR A 172 12.83 16.12 -5.86
C THR A 172 13.31 15.26 -7.01
N PHE A 173 13.09 15.74 -8.22
CA PHE A 173 13.75 15.18 -9.38
C PHE A 173 14.19 16.31 -10.29
N ASN A 174 15.33 16.11 -10.92
CA ASN A 174 16.02 17.11 -11.69
C ASN A 174 16.33 16.52 -13.07
N ASP A 175 16.02 17.30 -14.10
CA ASP A 175 16.29 17.01 -15.50
C ASP A 175 17.62 17.60 -15.98
N ASN A 176 18.43 18.18 -15.09
CA ASN A 176 19.79 18.61 -15.37
C ASN A 176 20.50 17.49 -16.15
N VAL A 177 20.92 17.84 -17.37
CA VAL A 177 21.44 16.93 -18.38
C VAL A 177 22.67 16.22 -17.85
N HIS A 178 22.47 15.04 -17.30
CA HIS A 178 23.51 14.06 -17.14
C HIS A 178 23.45 13.20 -18.40
N ASN A 179 24.32 13.47 -19.36
CA ASN A 179 24.51 12.57 -20.49
C ASN A 179 24.88 11.19 -19.92
N PHE A 180 24.07 10.18 -20.23
CA PHE A 180 24.28 8.81 -19.75
C PHE A 180 25.50 8.13 -20.37
N LEU A 181 26.06 8.74 -21.40
CA LEU A 181 27.11 8.20 -22.25
C LEU A 181 28.47 8.87 -22.02
N ASP A 182 28.57 9.81 -21.08
CA ASP A 182 29.82 10.48 -20.70
C ASP A 182 30.40 9.89 -19.39
#